data_AF-W1Y2U7-F1
#
_entry.id   AF-W1Y2U7-F1
#
_cell.length_a   1.000
_cell.length_b   1.000
_cell.length_c   1.000
_cell.angle_alpha   90.00
_cell.angle_beta   90.00
_cell.angle_gamma   90.00
#
_symmetry.space_group_name_H-M   'P 1'
#
loop_
_entity.id
_entity.type
_entity.pdbx_description
1 polymer ?
#
loop_
_entity_poly.entity_id
_entity_poly.type
_entity_poly.pdbx_seq_one_letter_code
_entity_poly.pdbx_strand_id
1 'polypeptide(L)'
;NFEQTVPNKADLDTRATLHLQRCSRCERPFAPQKTVALAAELLAQQQNAPQNREMLRAQASVCPECKQRATLLNDDTDVPLVAKEQL
;
A
#
# COMPACT_ATOMS: atom_id res chain seq x y z
N ASN A 1 -19.70 30.56 -4.35
CA ASN A 1 -19.90 29.46 -5.31
C ASN A 1 -18.83 29.61 -6.38
N PHE A 2 -17.99 28.60 -6.62
CA PHE A 2 -16.96 28.64 -7.66
C PHE A 2 -17.38 27.64 -8.75
N GLU A 3 -17.93 28.14 -9.84
CA GLU A 3 -18.23 27.34 -11.03
C GLU A 3 -16.98 27.33 -11.91
N GLN A 4 -16.34 26.16 -12.04
CA GLN A 4 -15.29 25.94 -13.04
C GLN A 4 -15.93 25.70 -14.40
N THR A 5 -16.02 26.75 -15.21
CA THR A 5 -16.34 26.61 -16.63
C THR A 5 -15.12 26.08 -17.35
N VAL A 6 -15.13 24.79 -17.69
CA VAL A 6 -14.10 24.17 -18.53
C VAL A 6 -14.45 24.35 -20.01
N PRO A 7 -13.63 25.05 -20.80
CA PRO A 7 -13.93 25.36 -22.20
C PRO A 7 -13.79 24.14 -23.12
N ASN A 8 -13.00 23.14 -22.72
CA ASN A 8 -12.80 21.91 -23.48
C ASN A 8 -12.91 20.68 -22.56
N LYS A 9 -13.64 19.65 -23.00
CA LYS A 9 -13.78 18.37 -22.28
C LYS A 9 -12.42 17.72 -21.99
N ALA A 10 -11.43 17.89 -22.88
CA ALA A 10 -10.09 17.34 -22.71
C ALA A 10 -9.34 17.92 -21.50
N ASP A 11 -9.71 19.11 -21.02
CA ASP A 11 -9.10 19.73 -19.84
C ASP A 11 -9.54 19.03 -18.53
N LEU A 12 -10.56 18.17 -18.59
CA LEU A 12 -10.98 17.31 -17.48
C LEU A 12 -10.14 16.03 -17.39
N ASP A 13 -9.44 15.64 -18.47
CA ASP A 13 -8.69 14.40 -18.52
C ASP A 13 -7.28 14.61 -17.95
N THR A 14 -6.99 13.96 -16.83
CA THR A 14 -5.63 13.93 -16.26
C THR A 14 -4.98 12.58 -16.50
N ARG A 15 -3.78 12.59 -17.06
CA ARG A 15 -2.96 11.38 -17.24
C ARG A 15 -1.92 11.28 -16.13
N ALA A 16 -1.91 10.14 -15.44
CA ALA A 16 -0.86 9.81 -14.47
C ALA A 16 -0.07 8.58 -14.93
N THR A 17 1.26 8.66 -14.83
CA THR A 17 2.13 7.49 -15.00
C THR A 17 2.52 7.00 -13.61
N LEU A 18 2.29 5.72 -13.34
CA LEU A 18 2.59 5.10 -12.05
C LEU A 18 3.65 4.01 -12.25
N HIS A 19 4.70 4.06 -11.43
CA HIS A 19 5.64 2.95 -11.33
C HIS A 19 5.05 1.86 -10.45
N LEU A 20 5.17 0.61 -10.89
CA LEU A 20 4.68 -0.55 -10.14
C LEU A 20 5.76 -1.05 -9.16
N GLN A 21 5.35 -1.31 -7.94
CA GLN A 21 6.12 -2.05 -6.93
C GLN A 21 6.16 -3.51 -7.37
N ARG A 22 7.36 -4.10 -7.30
CA ARG A 22 7.56 -5.54 -7.47
C ARG A 22 7.52 -6.21 -6.11
N CYS A 23 6.90 -7.39 -6.06
CA CYS A 23 6.88 -8.20 -4.85
C CYS A 23 8.31 -8.59 -4.45
N SER A 24 8.69 -8.43 -3.18
CA SER A 24 10.01 -8.84 -2.68
C SER A 24 10.22 -10.37 -2.65
N ARG A 25 9.16 -11.16 -2.83
CA ARG A 25 9.21 -12.64 -2.83
C ARG A 25 9.20 -13.24 -4.23
N CYS A 26 8.32 -12.76 -5.10
CA CYS A 26 8.11 -13.34 -6.44
C CYS A 26 8.40 -12.38 -7.60
N GLU A 27 8.84 -11.15 -7.30
CA GLU A 27 9.26 -10.10 -8.25
C GLU A 27 8.20 -9.61 -9.25
N ARG A 28 6.98 -10.15 -9.18
CA ARG A 28 5.85 -9.73 -10.00
C ARG A 28 5.37 -8.33 -9.59
N PRO A 29 5.07 -7.44 -10.55
CA PRO A 29 4.45 -6.16 -10.23
C PRO A 29 3.04 -6.38 -9.67
N PHE A 30 2.64 -5.64 -8.64
CA PHE A 30 1.34 -5.86 -7.99
C PHE A 30 0.56 -4.58 -7.61
N ALA A 31 1.23 -3.46 -7.35
CA ALA A 31 0.57 -2.21 -6.97
C ALA A 31 1.43 -0.99 -7.33
N PRO A 32 0.86 0.23 -7.44
CA PRO A 32 1.66 1.44 -7.58
C PRO A 32 2.59 1.65 -6.37
N GLN A 33 3.84 2.01 -6.62
CA GLN A 33 4.85 2.26 -5.57
C GLN A 33 4.39 3.32 -4.56
N LYS A 34 3.75 4.39 -5.04
CA LYS A 34 3.19 5.46 -4.20
C LYS A 34 2.14 4.94 -3.23
N THR A 35 1.28 4.02 -3.67
CA THR A 35 0.24 3.44 -2.81
C THR A 35 0.83 2.52 -1.75
N VAL A 36 1.87 1.73 -2.09
CA VAL A 36 2.59 0.88 -1.13
C VAL A 36 3.29 1.73 -0.07
N ALA A 37 3.96 2.81 -0.47
CA ALA A 37 4.59 3.76 0.45
C ALA A 37 3.55 4.40 1.37
N LEU A 38 2.46 4.94 0.81
CA LEU A 38 1.39 5.58 1.58
C LEU A 38 0.75 4.61 2.59
N ALA A 39 0.50 3.36 2.21
CA ALA A 39 -0.05 2.37 3.12
C ALA A 39 0.86 2.13 4.33
N ALA A 40 2.18 2.01 4.13
CA ALA A 40 3.13 1.87 5.22
C ALA A 40 3.15 3.08 6.17
N GLU A 41 3.00 4.29 5.61
CA GLU A 41 2.94 5.52 6.41
C GLU A 41 1.66 5.58 7.26
N LEU A 42 0.51 5.27 6.66
CA LEU A 42 -0.77 5.22 7.36
C LEU A 42 -0.76 4.18 8.48
N LEU A 43 -0.17 3.00 8.24
CA LEU A 43 -0.03 1.97 9.25
C LEU A 43 0.86 2.42 10.42
N ALA A 44 2.00 3.06 10.14
CA ALA A 44 2.87 3.58 11.19
C ALA A 44 2.19 4.67 12.03
N GLN A 45 1.41 5.54 11.39
CA GLN A 45 0.59 6.55 12.06
C GLN A 45 -0.48 5.90 12.94
N GLN A 46 -1.20 4.90 12.43
CA GLN A 46 -2.25 4.20 13.19
C GLN A 46 -1.70 3.47 14.43
N GLN A 47 -0.47 3.00 14.37
CA GLN A 47 0.22 2.33 15.48
C GLN A 47 0.88 3.32 16.46
N ASN A 48 0.89 4.62 16.19
CA ASN A 48 1.72 5.62 16.88
C ASN A 48 3.19 5.18 16.99
N ALA A 49 3.68 4.44 15.99
CA ALA A 49 4.99 3.81 15.98
C ALA A 49 5.79 4.25 14.73
N PRO A 50 6.23 5.52 14.67
CA PRO A 50 7.00 6.03 13.53
C PRO A 50 8.31 5.26 13.30
N GLN A 51 8.88 4.65 14.35
CA GLN A 51 10.07 3.80 14.24
C GLN A 51 9.84 2.52 13.42
N ASN A 52 8.59 2.05 13.30
CA ASN A 52 8.26 0.82 12.59
C ASN A 52 8.07 1.01 11.07
N ARG A 53 8.19 2.25 10.56
CA ARG A 53 7.90 2.60 9.16
C ARG A 53 8.63 1.72 8.14
N GLU A 54 9.92 1.45 8.36
CA GLU A 54 10.71 0.67 7.41
C GLU A 54 10.34 -0.81 7.44
N MET A 55 10.09 -1.36 8.64
CA MET A 55 9.56 -2.72 8.79
C MET A 55 8.20 -2.86 8.08
N LEU A 56 7.28 -1.90 8.30
CA LEU A 56 5.97 -1.88 7.65
C LEU A 56 6.08 -1.74 6.12
N ARG A 57 7.05 -0.97 5.63
CA ARG A 57 7.33 -0.86 4.19
C ARG A 57 7.82 -2.18 3.61
N ALA A 58 8.69 -2.90 4.32
CA ALA A 58 9.15 -4.23 3.90
C ALA A 58 7.98 -5.22 3.83
N GLN A 59 7.11 -5.23 4.84
CA GLN A 59 5.89 -6.05 4.86
C GLN A 59 4.88 -5.64 3.77
N ALA A 60 4.72 -4.35 3.50
CA ALA A 60 3.85 -3.85 2.44
C ALA A 60 4.39 -4.13 1.02
N SER A 61 5.67 -4.54 0.90
CA SER A 61 6.32 -4.86 -0.37
C SER A 61 6.09 -6.31 -0.83
N VAL A 62 5.26 -7.09 -0.12
CA VAL A 62 4.86 -8.45 -0.51
C VAL A 62 3.47 -8.43 -1.14
N CYS A 63 3.30 -9.07 -2.30
CA CYS A 63 2.02 -9.10 -3.00
C CYS A 63 0.96 -9.93 -2.25
N PRO A 64 -0.35 -9.69 -2.51
CA PRO A 64 -1.43 -10.41 -1.83
C PRO A 64 -1.36 -11.93 -1.96
N GLU A 65 -0.97 -12.46 -3.13
CA GLU A 65 -0.80 -13.90 -3.34
C GLU A 65 0.28 -14.50 -2.43
N CYS A 66 1.43 -13.84 -2.33
CA CYS A 66 2.52 -14.31 -1.48
C CYS A 66 2.16 -14.22 0.00
N LYS A 67 1.44 -13.16 0.41
CA LYS A 67 0.90 -13.04 1.77
C LYS A 67 -0.08 -14.17 2.08
N GLN A 68 -1.05 -14.41 1.19
CA GLN A 68 -2.03 -15.49 1.37
C GLN A 68 -1.35 -16.85 1.47
N ARG A 69 -0.34 -17.14 0.63
CA ARG A 69 0.45 -18.38 0.72
C ARG A 69 1.18 -18.49 2.06
N ALA A 70 1.82 -17.41 2.54
CA ALA A 70 2.50 -17.42 3.84
C ALA A 70 1.52 -17.71 4.99
N THR A 71 0.33 -17.08 4.98
CA THR A 71 -0.72 -17.35 5.98
C THR A 71 -1.22 -18.79 5.93
N LEU A 72 -1.43 -19.36 4.73
CA LEU A 72 -1.89 -20.75 4.58
C LEU A 72 -0.83 -21.78 5.00
N LEU A 73 0.45 -21.43 4.89
CA LEU A 73 1.58 -22.30 5.22
C LEU A 73 2.06 -22.13 6.68
N ASN A 74 1.44 -21.24 7.47
CA ASN A 74 1.90 -20.83 8.80
C ASN A 74 3.38 -20.42 8.82
N ASP A 75 3.87 -19.79 7.75
CA ASP A 75 5.23 -19.27 7.68
C ASP A 75 5.24 -17.92 8.41
N ASP A 76 5.34 -17.98 9.75
CA ASP A 76 5.21 -16.91 10.75
C ASP A 76 6.34 -15.85 10.66
N THR A 77 6.55 -15.27 9.48
CA THR A 77 7.38 -14.07 9.31
C THR A 77 6.56 -12.78 9.24
N ASP A 78 5.23 -12.89 9.23
CA ASP A 78 4.31 -11.75 9.24
C ASP A 78 3.74 -11.55 10.66
N VAL A 79 4.30 -10.58 11.40
CA VAL A 79 3.65 -10.04 12.61
C VAL A 79 2.25 -9.56 12.20
N PRO A 80 1.18 -9.94 12.93
CA PRO A 80 -0.18 -9.56 12.58
C PRO A 80 -0.25 -8.05 12.38
N LEU A 81 -0.79 -7.63 11.23
CA LEU A 81 -1.19 -6.25 10.94
C LEU A 81 -2.41 -5.93 11.81
N VAL A 82 -2.18 -5.84 13.12
CA VAL A 82 -3.04 -5.41 14.22
C VAL A 82 -4.52 -5.77 14.04
N ALA A 83 -4.94 -6.86 14.69
CA ALA A 83 -6.31 -6.99 15.14
C ALA A 83 -6.59 -5.85 16.13
N LYS A 84 -7.36 -4.86 15.72
CA LYS A 84 -8.04 -3.98 16.69
C LYS A 84 -9.28 -4.74 17.16
N GLU A 85 -9.14 -5.55 18.20
CA GLU A 85 -10.24 -5.79 19.11
C GLU A 85 -10.44 -4.49 19.89
N GLN A 86 -11.50 -3.75 19.53
CA GLN A 86 -11.98 -2.62 20.33
C GLN A 86 -12.86 -3.18 21.45
N LEU A 87 -12.42 -3.02 22.69
CA LEU A 87 -13.30 -2.93 23.86
C LEU A 87 -13.50 -1.45 24.19
#